data_AF-A0A929CFY2-F1
#
_entry.id   AF-A0A929CFY2-F1
#
_cell.length_a   1.000
_cell.length_b   1.000
_cell.length_c   1.000
_cell.angle_alpha   90.00
_cell.angle_beta   90.00
_cell.angle_gamma   90.00
#
_symmetry.space_group_name_H-M   'P 1'
#
loop_
_entity.id
_entity.type
_entity.pdbx_description
1 polymer ?
#
loop_
_entity_poly.entity_id
_entity_poly.type
_entity_poly.pdbx_seq_one_letter_code
_entity_poly.pdbx_strand_id
1 'polypeptide(L)'
;NYDIVYTRYADDMSFSGDKVDVLDDILEVLKKYYFEINESKTRFYYKGNGQYVTGLSVEDSVKPRIPKRVKKRLRAEIYCISKYGLKSNVARILKKEESEITDEMLKKRSEKIIGWLSFINSIEYQFAEKYFSILLCLDDRKDNYYIKNAINHVERKMSNTLM
;
A
#
# COMPACT_ATOMS: atom_id res chain seq x y z
N ASN A 1 -20.72 -9.08 29.14
CA ASN A 1 -20.87 -9.39 27.71
C ASN A 1 -20.80 -8.07 26.97
N TYR A 2 -19.81 -7.88 26.09
CA TYR A 2 -19.47 -6.54 25.56
C TYR A 2 -20.14 -6.20 24.22
N ASP A 3 -20.81 -7.16 23.56
CA ASP A 3 -21.35 -6.99 22.20
C ASP A 3 -20.31 -6.45 21.19
N ILE A 4 -19.14 -7.08 21.18
CA ILE A 4 -17.98 -6.73 20.35
C ILE A 4 -17.55 -7.97 19.56
N VAL A 5 -17.19 -7.74 18.30
CA VAL A 5 -16.51 -8.71 17.45
C VAL A 5 -15.02 -8.36 17.40
N TYR A 6 -14.16 -9.37 17.49
CA TYR A 6 -12.71 -9.18 17.35
C TYR A 6 -12.14 -10.00 16.19
N THR A 7 -11.06 -9.50 15.60
CA THR A 7 -10.24 -10.20 14.61
C THR A 7 -8.76 -10.06 14.99
N ARG A 8 -7.95 -11.09 14.70
CA ARG A 8 -6.51 -11.13 15.03
C ARG A 8 -5.71 -11.62 13.83
N TYR A 9 -4.63 -10.91 13.51
CA TYR A 9 -3.61 -11.31 12.54
C TYR A 9 -2.24 -11.19 13.19
N ALA A 10 -1.62 -12.31 13.54
CA ALA A 10 -0.42 -12.35 14.39
C ALA A 10 -0.62 -11.50 15.67
N ASP A 11 0.12 -10.41 15.85
CA ASP A 11 0.00 -9.51 17.01
C ASP A 11 -0.97 -8.34 16.79
N ASP A 12 -1.43 -8.13 15.55
CA ASP A 12 -2.42 -7.09 15.25
C ASP A 12 -3.82 -7.59 15.62
N MET A 13 -4.47 -6.90 16.56
CA MET A 13 -5.85 -7.16 16.97
C MET A 13 -6.75 -5.98 16.62
N SER A 14 -7.97 -6.26 16.18
CA SER A 14 -8.98 -5.25 15.86
C SER A 14 -10.30 -5.63 16.53
N PHE A 15 -10.90 -4.67 17.23
CA PHE A 15 -12.16 -4.81 17.96
C PHE A 15 -13.20 -3.87 17.35
N SER A 16 -14.40 -4.36 17.10
CA SER A 16 -15.49 -3.60 16.47
C SER A 16 -16.83 -3.88 17.13
N GLY A 17 -17.64 -2.84 17.26
CA GLY A 17 -18.99 -2.87 17.84
C GLY A 17 -19.53 -1.44 17.92
N ASP A 18 -20.78 -1.28 18.33
CA ASP A 18 -21.37 0.06 18.51
C ASP A 18 -20.70 0.86 19.63
N LYS A 19 -20.25 0.16 20.69
CA LYS A 19 -19.42 0.70 21.76
C LYS A 19 -18.24 -0.25 22.02
N VAL A 20 -17.02 0.22 21.78
CA VAL A 20 -15.79 -0.53 22.05
C VAL A 20 -15.05 0.13 23.22
N ASP A 21 -15.27 -0.40 24.41
CA ASP A 21 -14.75 0.13 25.69
C ASP A 21 -14.08 -1.01 26.46
N VAL A 22 -13.00 -1.53 25.89
CA VAL A 22 -12.29 -2.75 26.34
C VAL A 22 -10.79 -2.55 26.48
N LEU A 23 -10.29 -1.32 26.28
CA LEU A 23 -8.85 -1.05 26.28
C LEU A 23 -8.22 -1.39 27.63
N ASP A 24 -8.84 -0.97 28.73
CA ASP A 24 -8.30 -1.20 30.08
C ASP A 24 -8.27 -2.69 30.41
N ASP A 25 -9.32 -3.44 30.08
CA ASP A 25 -9.38 -4.89 30.24
C ASP A 25 -8.28 -5.59 29.42
N ILE A 26 -8.05 -5.15 28.18
CA ILE A 26 -6.98 -5.68 27.32
C ILE A 26 -5.61 -5.39 27.96
N LEU A 27 -5.38 -4.17 28.45
CA LEU A 27 -4.12 -3.78 29.08
C LEU A 27 -3.84 -4.62 30.33
N GLU A 28 -4.85 -4.90 31.15
CA GLU A 28 -4.72 -5.77 32.33
C GLU A 28 -4.30 -7.20 31.94
N VAL A 29 -4.94 -7.75 30.91
CA VAL A 29 -4.61 -9.08 30.39
C VAL A 29 -3.19 -9.10 29.81
N LEU A 30 -2.81 -8.13 28.99
CA LEU A 30 -1.47 -8.06 28.41
C LEU A 30 -0.40 -7.98 29.50
N LYS A 31 -0.61 -7.15 30.53
CA LYS A 31 0.29 -7.00 31.67
C LYS A 31 0.49 -8.32 32.43
N LYS A 32 -0.58 -9.10 32.63
CA LYS A 32 -0.51 -10.42 33.28
C LYS A 32 0.41 -11.41 32.54
N TYR A 33 0.52 -11.26 31.23
CA TYR A 33 1.37 -12.09 30.38
C TYR A 33 2.67 -11.40 29.95
N TYR A 34 3.05 -10.31 30.62
CA TYR A 34 4.29 -9.56 30.36
C TYR A 34 4.39 -9.00 28.93
N PHE A 35 3.24 -8.67 28.32
CA PHE A 35 3.16 -7.95 27.05
C PHE A 35 2.85 -6.47 27.27
N GLU A 36 3.34 -5.64 26.36
CA GLU A 36 3.08 -4.20 26.32
C GLU A 36 2.42 -3.82 24.99
N ILE A 37 1.48 -2.87 25.04
CA ILE A 37 0.86 -2.35 23.81
C ILE A 37 1.78 -1.32 23.16
N ASN A 38 1.83 -1.32 21.82
CA ASN A 38 2.50 -0.24 21.10
C ASN A 38 1.54 0.95 20.93
N GLU A 39 1.56 1.90 21.86
CA GLU A 39 0.69 3.09 21.84
C GLU A 39 0.77 3.87 20.52
N SER A 40 1.96 3.94 19.92
CA SER A 40 2.16 4.64 18.64
C SER A 40 1.40 3.96 17.48
N LYS A 41 1.01 2.69 17.62
CA LYS A 41 0.26 1.89 16.65
C LYS A 41 -1.20 1.64 17.07
N THR A 42 -1.58 1.90 18.32
CA THR A 42 -2.97 1.81 18.77
C THR A 42 -3.84 2.87 18.10
N ARG A 43 -5.00 2.48 17.58
CA ARG A 43 -5.89 3.38 16.83
C ARG A 43 -7.35 3.17 17.24
N PHE A 44 -8.08 4.28 17.32
CA PHE A 44 -9.53 4.29 17.52
C PHE A 44 -10.19 4.87 16.27
N TYR A 45 -11.19 4.17 15.76
CA TYR A 45 -11.89 4.56 14.54
C TYR A 45 -13.38 4.65 14.81
N TYR A 46 -13.99 5.74 14.35
CA TYR A 46 -15.41 5.99 14.48
C TYR A 46 -16.08 6.00 13.11
N LYS A 47 -17.36 5.62 13.06
CA LYS A 47 -18.17 5.67 11.84
C LYS A 47 -18.16 7.10 11.27
N GLY A 48 -18.06 7.21 9.95
CA GLY A 48 -17.94 8.49 9.23
C GLY A 48 -16.49 9.00 9.09
N ASN A 49 -15.53 8.39 9.79
CA ASN A 49 -14.10 8.61 9.56
C ASN A 49 -13.48 7.44 8.80
N GLY A 50 -12.28 7.64 8.24
CA GLY A 50 -11.54 6.58 7.59
C GLY A 50 -11.13 5.50 8.59
N GLN A 51 -11.63 4.27 8.40
CA GLN A 51 -11.32 3.11 9.23
C GLN A 51 -10.32 2.21 8.49
N TYR A 52 -9.26 1.78 9.17
CA TYR A 52 -8.20 0.99 8.57
C TYR A 52 -7.83 -0.22 9.41
N VAL A 53 -7.73 -1.39 8.77
CA VAL A 53 -7.28 -2.65 9.38
C VAL A 53 -6.21 -3.22 8.47
N THR A 54 -5.07 -3.62 9.05
CA THR A 54 -3.92 -4.22 8.33
C THR A 54 -3.49 -3.47 7.05
N GLY A 55 -3.66 -2.14 7.04
CA GLY A 55 -3.30 -1.29 5.90
C GLY A 55 -4.36 -1.17 4.79
N LEU A 56 -5.52 -1.82 4.95
CA LEU A 56 -6.68 -1.69 4.08
C LEU A 56 -7.75 -0.81 4.72
N SER A 57 -8.52 -0.12 3.88
CA SER A 57 -9.69 0.65 4.29
C SER A 57 -10.88 -0.29 4.46
N VAL A 58 -11.55 -0.24 5.60
CA VAL A 58 -12.72 -1.09 5.92
C VAL A 58 -14.01 -0.28 6.07
N GLU A 59 -14.00 0.98 5.64
CA GLU A 59 -15.16 1.88 5.61
C GLU A 59 -16.29 1.36 4.68
N ASP A 60 -15.94 0.59 3.66
CA ASP A 60 -16.90 -0.05 2.75
C ASP A 60 -17.38 -1.38 3.35
N SER A 61 -18.70 -1.52 3.51
CA SER A 61 -19.32 -2.69 4.15
C SER A 61 -19.29 -3.95 3.29
N VAL A 62 -18.98 -3.86 2.01
CA VAL A 62 -18.97 -4.99 1.07
C VAL A 62 -17.58 -5.63 1.02
N LYS A 63 -16.53 -4.81 0.91
CA LYS A 63 -15.16 -5.32 0.82
C LYS A 63 -14.10 -4.29 1.25
N PRO A 64 -12.93 -4.76 1.74
CA PRO A 64 -11.79 -3.89 1.96
C PRO A 64 -11.32 -3.19 0.68
N ARG A 65 -10.85 -1.95 0.83
CA ARG A 65 -10.42 -1.09 -0.27
C ARG A 65 -9.00 -0.59 -0.03
N ILE A 66 -8.30 -0.17 -1.08
CA ILE A 66 -6.99 0.47 -0.93
C ILE A 66 -7.21 1.88 -0.34
N PRO A 67 -6.43 2.29 0.69
CA PRO A 67 -6.55 3.62 1.26
C PRO A 67 -6.45 4.73 0.21
N LYS A 68 -7.35 5.72 0.29
CA LYS A 68 -7.41 6.86 -0.64
C LYS A 68 -6.05 7.57 -0.82
N ARG A 69 -5.26 7.67 0.27
CA ARG A 69 -3.90 8.26 0.26
C ARG A 69 -2.92 7.50 -0.64
N VAL A 70 -2.98 6.17 -0.66
CA VAL A 70 -2.10 5.32 -1.48
C VAL A 70 -2.45 5.52 -2.95
N LYS A 71 -3.74 5.46 -3.29
CA LYS A 71 -4.23 5.73 -4.65
C LYS A 71 -3.88 7.14 -5.11
N LYS A 72 -4.04 8.16 -4.27
CA LYS A 72 -3.67 9.56 -4.58
C LYS A 72 -2.17 9.69 -4.88
N ARG A 73 -1.31 9.08 -4.05
CA ARG A 73 0.15 9.09 -4.25
C ARG A 73 0.55 8.46 -5.58
N LEU A 74 0.05 7.26 -5.87
CA LEU A 74 0.35 6.55 -7.12
C LEU A 74 -0.15 7.32 -8.35
N ARG A 75 -1.36 7.88 -8.29
CA ARG A 75 -1.89 8.72 -9.37
C ARG A 75 -0.97 9.90 -9.69
N ALA A 76 -0.56 10.64 -8.67
CA ALA A 76 0.30 11.82 -8.85
C ALA A 76 1.69 11.44 -9.39
N GLU A 77 2.22 10.31 -8.94
CA GLU A 77 3.49 9.79 -9.40
C GLU A 77 3.43 9.32 -10.86
N ILE A 78 2.46 8.48 -11.21
CA ILE A 78 2.32 7.95 -12.58
C ILE A 78 2.03 9.09 -13.56
N TYR A 79 1.23 10.07 -13.16
CA TYR A 79 1.04 11.29 -13.95
C TYR A 79 2.35 12.05 -14.20
N CYS A 80 3.21 12.15 -13.18
CA CYS A 80 4.50 12.80 -13.34
C CYS A 80 5.41 12.02 -14.27
N ILE A 81 5.44 10.69 -14.16
CA ILE A 81 6.21 9.81 -15.06
C ILE A 81 5.69 9.95 -16.49
N SER A 82 4.38 9.91 -16.71
CA SER A 82 3.81 10.03 -18.06
C SER A 82 4.05 11.40 -18.70
N LYS A 83 4.27 12.45 -17.90
CA LYS A 83 4.43 13.82 -18.39
C LYS A 83 5.89 14.28 -18.48
N TYR A 84 6.73 13.84 -17.56
CA TYR A 84 8.10 14.32 -17.38
C TYR A 84 9.15 13.20 -17.42
N GLY A 85 8.73 11.94 -17.48
CA GLY A 85 9.63 10.79 -17.47
C GLY A 85 9.95 10.28 -16.06
N LEU A 86 10.42 9.03 -16.01
CA LEU A 86 10.76 8.33 -14.77
C LEU A 86 11.91 9.01 -14.07
N LYS A 87 12.95 9.40 -14.82
CA LYS A 87 14.16 10.02 -14.28
C LYS A 87 13.85 11.31 -13.53
N SER A 88 13.10 12.23 -14.14
CA SER A 88 12.67 13.48 -13.52
C SER A 88 11.79 13.24 -12.29
N ASN A 89 10.91 12.23 -12.33
CA ASN A 89 10.11 11.87 -11.16
C ASN A 89 10.99 11.36 -9.99
N VAL A 90 12.00 10.52 -10.26
CA VAL A 90 12.94 10.04 -9.24
C VAL A 90 13.76 11.20 -8.66
N ALA A 91 14.30 12.07 -9.51
CA ALA A 91 15.03 13.28 -9.12
C ALA A 91 14.19 14.14 -8.17
N ARG A 92 12.94 14.42 -8.53
CA ARG A 92 12.01 15.20 -7.71
C ARG A 92 11.71 14.57 -6.35
N ILE A 93 11.49 13.26 -6.31
CA ILE A 93 11.17 12.54 -5.06
C ILE A 93 12.36 12.54 -4.12
N LEU A 94 13.56 12.35 -4.66
CA LEU A 94 14.80 12.26 -3.88
C LEU A 94 15.45 13.61 -3.63
N LYS A 95 14.88 14.69 -4.19
CA LYS A 95 15.42 16.06 -4.12
C LYS A 95 16.88 16.11 -4.61
N LYS A 96 17.12 15.52 -5.78
CA LYS A 96 18.42 15.42 -6.44
C LYS A 96 18.35 16.01 -7.84
N GLU A 97 19.50 16.38 -8.37
CA GLU A 97 19.62 16.73 -9.78
C GLU A 97 19.48 15.47 -10.65
N GLU A 98 18.97 15.64 -11.87
CA GLU A 98 18.82 14.50 -12.79
C GLU A 98 20.17 13.86 -13.14
N SER A 99 21.26 14.61 -13.15
CA SER A 99 22.61 14.08 -13.39
C SER A 99 23.06 13.08 -12.31
N GLU A 100 22.49 13.15 -11.10
CA GLU A 100 22.79 12.24 -10.00
C GLU A 100 21.95 10.95 -10.02
N ILE A 101 21.00 10.84 -10.95
CA ILE A 101 20.08 9.69 -10.98
C ILE A 101 20.71 8.51 -11.70
N THR A 102 20.96 7.46 -10.92
CA THR A 102 21.53 6.20 -11.41
C THR A 102 20.44 5.24 -11.88
N ASP A 103 20.82 4.31 -12.75
CA ASP A 103 19.93 3.27 -13.26
C ASP A 103 19.37 2.37 -12.15
N GLU A 104 20.14 2.14 -11.09
CA GLU A 104 19.69 1.39 -9.91
C GLU A 104 18.55 2.10 -9.18
N MET A 105 18.57 3.44 -9.13
CA MET A 105 17.49 4.23 -8.53
C MET A 105 16.22 4.17 -9.38
N LEU A 106 16.35 4.22 -10.71
CA LEU A 106 15.24 4.05 -11.65
C LEU A 106 14.61 2.67 -11.49
N LYS A 107 15.44 1.62 -11.47
CA LYS A 107 15.01 0.23 -11.28
C LYS A 107 14.26 0.05 -9.97
N LYS A 108 14.85 0.44 -8.83
CA LYS A 108 14.20 0.36 -7.51
C LYS A 108 12.87 1.10 -7.49
N ARG A 109 12.79 2.26 -8.17
CA ARG A 109 11.56 3.03 -8.19
C ARG A 109 10.47 2.35 -9.01
N SER A 110 10.81 1.83 -10.20
CA SER A 110 9.91 1.06 -11.05
C SER A 110 9.39 -0.17 -10.33
N GLU A 111 10.27 -0.97 -9.71
CA GLU A 111 9.87 -2.14 -8.91
C GLU A 111 8.90 -1.77 -7.80
N LYS A 112 9.11 -0.65 -7.11
CA LYS A 112 8.21 -0.18 -6.07
C LYS A 112 6.84 0.23 -6.63
N ILE A 113 6.79 0.92 -7.77
CA ILE A 113 5.52 1.33 -8.40
C ILE A 113 4.74 0.10 -8.85
N ILE A 114 5.40 -0.80 -9.57
CA ILE A 114 4.79 -2.04 -10.07
C ILE A 114 4.34 -2.92 -8.91
N GLY A 115 5.15 -3.12 -7.87
CA GLY A 115 4.76 -3.89 -6.69
C GLY A 115 3.50 -3.33 -6.00
N TRP A 116 3.39 -2.01 -5.89
CA TRP A 116 2.17 -1.37 -5.38
C TRP A 116 0.98 -1.61 -6.32
N LEU A 117 1.14 -1.49 -7.64
CA LEU A 117 0.06 -1.73 -8.59
C LEU A 117 -0.38 -3.20 -8.58
N SER A 118 0.54 -4.16 -8.48
CA SER A 118 0.23 -5.59 -8.38
C SER A 118 -0.51 -5.92 -7.09
N PHE A 119 -0.11 -5.35 -5.95
CA PHE A 119 -0.87 -5.48 -4.70
C PHE A 119 -2.28 -4.90 -4.86
N ILE A 120 -2.41 -3.70 -5.43
CA ILE A 120 -3.73 -3.10 -5.67
C ILE A 120 -4.55 -3.94 -6.65
N ASN A 121 -3.91 -4.58 -7.64
CA ASN A 121 -4.60 -5.43 -8.60
C ASN A 121 -5.33 -6.60 -7.92
N SER A 122 -4.74 -7.15 -6.85
CA SER A 122 -5.34 -8.24 -6.08
C SER A 122 -6.59 -7.84 -5.27
N ILE A 123 -6.87 -6.53 -5.12
CA ILE A 123 -7.95 -6.00 -4.27
C ILE A 123 -8.94 -5.14 -5.10
N GLU A 124 -8.43 -4.20 -5.90
CA GLU A 124 -9.15 -3.27 -6.75
C GLU A 124 -8.58 -3.31 -8.19
N TYR A 125 -8.81 -4.42 -8.92
CA TYR A 125 -8.23 -4.68 -10.25
C TYR A 125 -8.45 -3.55 -11.27
N GLN A 126 -9.66 -3.00 -11.37
CA GLN A 126 -10.00 -1.93 -12.31
C GLN A 126 -9.14 -0.67 -12.11
N PHE A 127 -8.77 -0.37 -10.86
CA PHE A 127 -7.87 0.73 -10.58
C PHE A 127 -6.47 0.40 -11.12
N ALA A 128 -5.94 -0.78 -10.79
CA ALA A 128 -4.60 -1.17 -11.19
C ALA A 128 -4.44 -1.25 -12.71
N GLU A 129 -5.38 -1.91 -13.38
CA GLU A 129 -5.42 -2.09 -14.85
C GLU A 129 -5.26 -0.76 -15.59
N LYS A 130 -6.04 0.25 -15.21
CA LYS A 130 -5.94 1.60 -15.77
C LYS A 130 -4.52 2.17 -15.72
N TYR A 131 -3.82 1.99 -14.60
CA TYR A 131 -2.49 2.56 -14.39
C TYR A 131 -1.37 1.70 -14.99
N PHE A 132 -1.56 0.38 -15.10
CA PHE A 132 -0.70 -0.47 -15.91
C PHE A 132 -0.73 -0.03 -17.37
N SER A 133 -1.91 0.20 -17.94
CA SER A 133 -2.05 0.65 -19.34
C SER A 133 -1.31 1.96 -19.60
N ILE A 134 -1.43 2.95 -18.70
CA ILE A 134 -0.69 4.22 -18.84
C ILE A 134 0.83 4.00 -18.86
N LEU A 135 1.34 3.14 -17.96
CA LEU A 135 2.78 2.88 -17.85
C LEU A 135 3.32 2.06 -19.03
N LEU A 136 2.51 1.17 -19.62
CA LEU A 136 2.89 0.38 -20.79
C LEU A 136 2.95 1.23 -22.08
N CYS A 137 2.20 2.32 -22.14
CA CYS A 137 2.16 3.26 -23.25
C CYS A 137 3.21 4.39 -23.16
N LEU A 138 4.22 4.29 -22.29
CA LEU A 138 5.30 5.29 -22.25
C LEU A 138 6.15 5.24 -23.52
N ASP A 139 6.30 6.38 -24.19
CA ASP A 139 7.04 6.52 -25.47
C ASP A 139 8.57 6.50 -25.29
N ASP A 140 9.07 6.95 -24.12
CA ASP A 140 10.50 6.98 -23.84
C ASP A 140 11.07 5.55 -23.70
N ARG A 141 12.04 5.21 -24.56
CA ARG A 141 12.62 3.85 -24.61
C ARG A 141 13.27 3.43 -23.29
N LYS A 142 13.92 4.36 -22.59
CA LYS A 142 14.64 4.07 -21.34
C LYS A 142 13.66 3.92 -20.18
N ASP A 143 12.63 4.74 -20.10
CA ASP A 143 11.57 4.59 -19.10
C ASP A 143 10.77 3.29 -19.31
N ASN A 144 10.41 3.00 -20.57
CA ASN A 144 9.71 1.79 -20.97
C ASN A 144 10.51 0.53 -20.57
N TYR A 145 11.84 0.57 -20.73
CA TYR A 145 12.73 -0.52 -20.30
C TYR A 145 12.61 -0.82 -18.81
N TYR A 146 12.70 0.17 -17.91
CA TYR A 146 12.62 -0.10 -16.47
C TYR A 146 11.24 -0.57 -16.03
N ILE A 147 10.18 0.01 -16.60
CA ILE A 147 8.80 -0.37 -16.29
C ILE A 147 8.53 -1.82 -16.73
N LYS A 148 8.87 -2.19 -17.98
CA LYS A 148 8.68 -3.56 -18.47
C LYS A 148 9.50 -4.58 -17.69
N ASN A 149 10.75 -4.27 -17.35
CA ASN A 149 11.56 -5.16 -16.53
C ASN A 149 10.99 -5.38 -15.13
N ALA A 150 10.43 -4.33 -14.51
CA ALA A 150 9.77 -4.44 -13.23
C ALA A 150 8.50 -5.30 -13.29
N ILE A 151 7.70 -5.17 -14.36
CA ILE A 151 6.52 -6.03 -14.61
C ILE A 151 6.95 -7.49 -14.73
N ASN A 152 7.90 -7.78 -15.62
CA ASN A 152 8.42 -9.14 -15.83
C ASN A 152 9.03 -9.75 -14.56
N HIS A 153 9.61 -8.92 -13.67
CA HIS A 153 10.15 -9.40 -12.40
C HIS A 153 9.04 -9.87 -11.45
N VAL A 154 7.93 -9.12 -11.37
CA VAL A 154 6.79 -9.49 -10.53
C VAL A 154 6.11 -10.75 -11.06
N GLU A 155 5.90 -10.83 -12.38
CA GLU A 155 5.30 -12.02 -13.01
C GLU A 155 6.10 -13.30 -12.72
N ARG A 156 7.42 -13.25 -12.88
CA ARG A 156 8.29 -14.40 -12.54
C ARG A 156 8.17 -14.83 -11.08
N LYS A 157 8.07 -13.89 -10.15
CA LYS A 157 7.87 -14.21 -8.72
C LYS A 157 6.52 -14.86 -8.46
N MET A 158 5.46 -14.40 -9.12
CA MET A 158 4.13 -15.00 -9.01
C MET A 158 4.12 -16.42 -9.57
N SER A 159 4.74 -16.65 -10.74
CA SER A 159 4.85 -17.99 -11.33
C SER A 159 5.63 -18.96 -10.43
N ASN A 160 6.73 -18.51 -9.81
CA ASN A 160 7.54 -19.35 -8.93
C ASN A 160 6.90 -19.63 -7.55
N THR A 161 5.84 -18.91 -7.17
CA THR A 161 5.12 -19.14 -5.90
C THR A 161 4.01 -20.19 -6.07
N LEU A 162 3.67 -20.55 -7.30
CA LEU A 162 2.64 -21.53 -7.66
C LEU A 162 3.22 -22.92 -8.04
N MET A 163 4.55 -23.10 -7.95
CA MET A 163 5.26 -24.38 -8.02
C MET A 163 5.72 -24.79 -6.63
#